data_AF-A0A0D2MJL3-F1
#
_entry.id   AF-A0A0D2MJL3-F1
#
_cell.length_a   1.000
_cell.length_b   1.000
_cell.length_c   1.000
_cell.angle_alpha   90.00
_cell.angle_beta   90.00
_cell.angle_gamma   90.00
#
_symmetry.space_group_name_H-M   'P 1'
#
loop_
_entity.id
_entity.type
_entity.pdbx_description
1 polymer ?
#
loop_
_entity_poly.entity_id
_entity_poly.type
_entity_poly.pdbx_seq_one_letter_code
_entity_poly.pdbx_strand_id
1 'polypeptide(L)'
;MTSSYSLANWSKDPRKGLRIMDWVDSHAREREVLFTPPGIKRGPNTLTKIECSRRAAQAIFSDAYGVNTNANRPVVKNPPYTDRLVNDYIRTLRRRYQNFNRKIGPVASNMRFEDVQDGTLLRQMIEKLMKNELPEWARLHVYWRTMGYFNQFCGTTPMPASSTVHVRARVPLPTRMNKSRMQTARPTNRRHTTKVDGTSRTTRSSRTNSTPEYIVIEDTPPPEGFAVDQIDVELVEKSKPMITTARNNYSLKQLKLQIQLKKLETESQVKRDAAEIQKLQIEAESRRQKLDMARQLIAAFTAQAGNSS
;
A
#
# COMPACT_ATOMS: atom_id res chain seq x y z
N MET A 1 8.16 23.57 27.68
CA MET A 1 7.23 22.44 27.91
C MET A 1 6.93 21.78 26.56
N THR A 2 7.34 20.53 26.35
CA THR A 2 6.90 19.79 25.15
C THR A 2 5.42 19.47 25.29
N SER A 3 4.59 20.10 24.47
CA SER A 3 3.14 19.83 24.40
C SER A 3 2.90 18.32 24.24
N SER A 4 1.95 17.76 25.00
CA SER A 4 1.56 16.34 24.97
C SER A 4 1.27 15.83 23.55
N TYR A 5 0.81 16.74 22.67
CA TYR A 5 0.59 16.51 21.25
C TYR A 5 1.86 16.13 20.46
N SER A 6 3.04 16.56 20.91
CA SER A 6 4.31 16.19 20.27
C SER A 6 4.67 14.73 20.50
N LEU A 7 4.30 14.18 21.66
CA LEU A 7 4.61 12.79 22.02
C LEU A 7 3.80 11.80 21.19
N ALA A 8 2.51 12.08 21.03
CA ALA A 8 1.56 11.25 20.27
C ALA A 8 1.86 11.18 18.78
N ASN A 9 2.61 12.16 18.26
CA ASN A 9 2.88 12.20 16.84
C ASN A 9 4.04 11.28 16.47
N TRP A 10 3.70 10.07 16.03
CA TRP A 10 4.64 9.07 15.52
C TRP A 10 5.35 9.52 14.24
N SER A 11 4.78 10.45 13.46
CA SER A 11 5.43 10.95 12.24
C SER A 11 6.55 11.95 12.52
N LYS A 12 6.57 12.59 13.69
CA LYS A 12 7.65 13.52 14.07
C LYS A 12 8.94 12.82 14.46
N ASP A 13 8.86 11.56 14.86
CA ASP A 13 10.03 10.77 15.26
C ASP A 13 9.94 9.35 14.67
N PRO A 14 10.48 9.14 13.44
CA PRO A 14 10.45 7.84 12.80
C PRO A 14 11.25 6.78 13.57
N ARG A 15 12.16 7.18 14.48
CA ARG A 15 12.92 6.23 15.30
C ARG A 15 12.02 5.50 16.29
N LYS A 16 10.88 6.07 16.69
CA LYS A 16 9.90 5.36 17.54
C LYS A 16 9.37 4.11 16.85
N GLY A 17 9.11 4.19 15.54
CA GLY A 17 8.67 3.06 14.72
C GLY A 17 9.73 1.95 14.67
N LEU A 18 11.01 2.31 14.56
CA LEU A 18 12.10 1.34 14.63
C LEU A 18 12.20 0.70 16.02
N ARG A 19 12.21 1.52 17.09
CA ARG A 19 12.31 1.04 18.48
C ARG A 19 11.19 0.08 18.87
N ILE A 20 9.96 0.35 18.45
CA ILE A 20 8.86 -0.59 18.75
C ILE A 20 9.06 -1.91 18.02
N MET A 21 9.55 -1.89 16.78
CA MET A 21 9.84 -3.14 16.07
C MET A 21 11.01 -3.90 16.72
N ASP A 22 12.06 -3.21 17.15
CA ASP A 22 13.20 -3.82 17.85
C ASP A 22 12.76 -4.43 19.20
N TRP A 23 11.89 -3.73 19.91
CA TRP A 23 11.28 -4.24 21.13
C TRP A 23 10.39 -5.47 20.86
N VAL A 24 9.56 -5.44 19.82
CA VAL A 24 8.70 -6.58 19.42
C VAL A 24 9.52 -7.82 19.03
N ASP A 25 10.67 -7.62 18.38
CA ASP A 25 11.54 -8.73 17.97
C ASP A 25 12.22 -9.38 19.19
N SER A 26 12.63 -8.57 20.17
CA SER A 26 13.26 -9.04 21.42
C SER A 26 12.29 -9.59 22.47
N HIS A 27 10.98 -9.32 22.36
CA HIS A 27 9.97 -9.69 23.37
C HIS A 27 8.91 -10.64 22.78
N ALA A 28 9.29 -11.90 22.54
CA ALA A 28 8.44 -12.88 21.86
C ALA A 28 7.08 -13.10 22.55
N ARG A 29 7.06 -13.20 23.88
CA ARG A 29 5.84 -13.42 24.67
C ARG A 29 4.87 -12.24 24.54
N GLU A 30 5.37 -11.02 24.66
CA GLU A 30 4.58 -9.80 24.49
C GLU A 30 4.12 -9.61 23.05
N ARG A 31 4.94 -9.97 22.07
CA ARG A 31 4.58 -9.94 20.65
C ARG A 31 3.37 -10.80 20.36
N GLU A 32 3.38 -12.07 20.80
CA GLU A 32 2.22 -12.96 20.64
C GLU A 32 0.96 -12.32 21.20
N VAL A 33 1.09 -11.68 22.37
CA VAL A 33 -0.01 -10.97 23.02
C VAL A 33 -0.47 -9.77 22.20
N LEU A 34 0.43 -8.89 21.78
CA LEU A 34 0.05 -7.68 21.03
C LEU A 34 -0.59 -8.05 19.69
N PHE A 35 -0.07 -9.09 19.05
CA PHE A 35 -0.49 -9.57 17.74
C PHE A 35 -1.63 -10.58 17.78
N THR A 36 -2.17 -10.95 18.94
CA THR A 36 -3.37 -11.80 18.94
C THR A 36 -4.58 -11.00 18.42
N PRO A 37 -5.46 -11.57 17.60
CA PRO A 37 -6.75 -10.98 17.25
C PRO A 37 -7.60 -10.62 18.48
N PRO A 38 -8.46 -9.59 18.40
CA PRO A 38 -9.45 -9.33 19.45
C PRO A 38 -10.42 -10.50 19.56
N GLY A 39 -10.91 -10.79 20.77
CA GLY A 39 -11.90 -11.83 21.03
C GLY A 39 -11.32 -13.22 21.31
N ILE A 40 -10.01 -13.45 21.10
CA ILE A 40 -9.36 -14.68 21.55
C ILE A 40 -9.22 -14.62 23.07
N LYS A 41 -9.99 -15.46 23.76
CA LYS A 41 -9.90 -15.62 25.21
C LYS A 41 -8.53 -16.18 25.56
N ARG A 42 -7.89 -15.61 26.57
CA ARG A 42 -6.65 -16.12 27.11
C ARG A 42 -6.83 -16.54 28.55
N GLY A 43 -5.95 -17.41 29.03
CA GLY A 43 -5.96 -17.84 30.42
C GLY A 43 -5.79 -16.68 31.40
N PRO A 44 -6.26 -16.83 32.65
CA PRO A 44 -6.24 -15.77 33.66
C PRO A 44 -4.84 -15.26 34.00
N ASN A 45 -3.79 -16.08 33.80
CA ASN A 45 -2.40 -15.74 34.09
C ASN A 45 -1.63 -15.22 32.86
N THR A 46 -2.33 -14.86 31.78
CA THR A 46 -1.70 -14.36 30.56
C THR A 46 -1.59 -12.84 30.56
N LEU A 47 -0.48 -12.33 30.02
CA LEU A 47 -0.29 -10.89 29.88
C LEU A 47 -1.41 -10.28 29.04
N THR A 48 -1.93 -9.15 29.50
CA THR A 48 -2.93 -8.39 28.75
C THR A 48 -2.27 -7.53 27.68
N LYS A 49 -3.01 -7.17 26.63
CA LYS A 49 -2.51 -6.23 25.62
C LYS A 49 -2.10 -4.88 26.22
N ILE A 50 -2.79 -4.46 27.29
CA ILE A 50 -2.52 -3.20 27.98
C ILE A 50 -1.16 -3.29 28.68
N GLU A 51 -0.89 -4.36 29.42
CA GLU A 51 0.40 -4.58 30.09
C GLU A 51 1.56 -4.68 29.11
N CYS A 52 1.40 -5.42 28.01
CA CYS A 52 2.44 -5.48 26.97
C CYS A 52 2.69 -4.10 26.34
N SER A 53 1.63 -3.33 26.10
CA SER A 53 1.78 -1.97 25.55
C SER A 53 2.45 -1.02 26.54
N ARG A 54 2.25 -1.22 27.84
CA ARG A 54 2.95 -0.48 28.89
C ARG A 54 4.43 -0.78 28.92
N ARG A 55 4.82 -2.06 28.85
CA ARG A 55 6.22 -2.48 28.78
C ARG A 55 6.91 -1.92 27.53
N ALA A 56 6.23 -2.00 26.39
CA ALA A 56 6.70 -1.40 25.14
C ALA A 56 6.85 0.13 25.28
N ALA A 57 5.85 0.82 25.83
CA ALA A 57 5.89 2.27 26.03
C ALA A 57 7.07 2.66 26.92
N GLN A 58 7.31 1.93 28.01
CA GLN A 58 8.47 2.15 28.87
C GLN A 58 9.78 2.05 28.08
N ALA A 59 9.97 1.02 27.25
CA ALA A 59 11.18 0.89 26.43
C ALA A 59 11.31 2.03 25.39
N ILE A 60 10.27 2.26 24.59
CA ILE A 60 10.32 3.20 23.45
C ILE A 60 10.53 4.64 23.90
N PHE A 61 9.84 5.05 24.97
CA PHE A 61 9.83 6.42 25.45
C PHE A 61 10.85 6.68 26.57
N SER A 62 11.52 5.67 27.15
CA SER A 62 12.59 5.93 28.13
C SER A 62 13.90 6.38 27.48
N ASP A 63 14.26 5.78 26.34
CA ASP A 63 15.54 6.08 25.65
C ASP A 63 15.50 7.37 24.82
N ALA A 64 14.32 7.93 24.55
CA ALA A 64 14.18 9.15 23.75
C ALA A 64 14.62 10.42 24.49
N TYR A 65 14.70 10.38 25.83
CA TYR A 65 14.82 11.58 26.66
C TYR A 65 16.16 11.74 27.40
N GLY A 66 17.12 10.84 27.17
CA GLY A 66 18.44 10.90 27.79
C GLY A 66 18.41 10.62 29.29
N VAL A 67 19.49 10.02 29.79
CA VAL A 67 19.61 9.50 31.15
C VAL A 67 19.49 10.59 32.25
N ASN A 68 19.56 11.88 31.91
CA ASN A 68 19.75 12.96 32.89
C ASN A 68 18.64 14.02 33.01
N THR A 69 17.43 13.83 32.47
CA THR A 69 16.32 14.76 32.78
C THR A 69 15.21 14.10 33.59
N ASN A 70 15.41 14.08 34.92
CA ASN A 70 14.45 13.64 35.94
C ASN A 70 13.09 14.38 35.92
N ALA A 71 12.91 15.40 35.08
CA ALA A 71 11.76 16.29 35.17
C ALA A 71 10.51 15.86 34.37
N ASN A 72 10.59 15.03 33.34
CA ASN A 72 9.47 14.91 32.39
C ASN A 72 9.43 13.60 31.58
N ARG A 73 9.52 12.41 32.19
CA ARG A 73 9.15 11.18 31.45
C ARG A 73 7.62 11.16 31.29
N PRO A 74 7.05 11.36 30.09
CA PRO A 74 5.60 11.33 29.90
C PRO A 74 5.00 9.97 30.28
N VAL A 75 5.80 8.90 30.21
CA VAL A 75 5.43 7.56 30.71
C VAL A 75 5.18 7.57 32.22
N VAL A 76 5.96 8.33 32.99
CA VAL A 76 5.79 8.44 34.46
C VAL A 76 4.62 9.36 34.79
N LYS A 77 4.43 10.43 34.02
CA LYS A 77 3.35 11.41 34.25
C LYS A 77 1.97 10.87 33.91
N ASN A 78 1.84 10.08 32.84
CA ASN A 78 0.57 9.48 32.44
C ASN A 78 0.80 8.14 31.70
N PRO A 79 1.08 7.04 32.43
CA PRO A 79 1.29 5.73 31.83
C PRO A 79 0.12 5.27 30.95
N PRO A 80 -1.16 5.36 31.39
CA PRO A 80 -2.29 4.92 30.56
C PRO A 80 -2.37 5.57 29.18
N TYR A 81 -1.95 6.84 29.09
CA TYR A 81 -1.89 7.55 27.82
C TYR A 81 -0.83 6.95 26.88
N THR A 82 0.40 6.71 27.37
CA THR A 82 1.47 6.13 26.55
C THR A 82 1.18 4.68 26.15
N ASP A 83 0.54 3.91 27.03
CA ASP A 83 0.09 2.55 26.76
C ASP A 83 -0.92 2.52 25.60
N ARG A 84 -1.83 3.51 25.58
CA ARG A 84 -2.82 3.68 24.50
C ARG A 84 -2.15 4.07 23.18
N LEU A 85 -1.16 4.96 23.21
CA LEU A 85 -0.43 5.37 22.01
C LEU A 85 0.26 4.19 21.31
N VAL A 86 0.87 3.28 22.08
CA VAL A 86 1.48 2.06 21.53
C VAL A 86 0.41 1.16 20.89
N ASN A 87 -0.69 0.90 21.61
CA ASN A 87 -1.80 0.10 21.09
C ASN A 87 -2.37 0.68 19.78
N ASP A 88 -2.59 1.99 19.74
CA ASP A 88 -3.14 2.68 18.58
C ASP A 88 -2.18 2.66 17.40
N TYR A 89 -0.87 2.75 17.66
CA TYR A 89 0.15 2.58 16.64
C TYR A 89 0.15 1.16 16.06
N ILE A 90 0.11 0.12 16.88
CA ILE A 90 0.00 -1.28 16.41
C ILE A 90 -1.29 -1.48 15.58
N ARG A 91 -2.42 -0.91 16.00
CA ARG A 91 -3.67 -0.93 15.21
C ARG A 91 -3.49 -0.22 13.85
N THR A 92 -2.74 0.86 13.82
CA THR A 92 -2.43 1.61 12.59
C THR A 92 -1.52 0.81 11.67
N LEU A 93 -0.48 0.15 12.21
CA LEU A 93 0.37 -0.77 11.46
C LEU A 93 -0.45 -1.90 10.82
N ARG A 94 -1.42 -2.47 11.55
CA ARG A 94 -2.31 -3.49 10.98
C ARG A 94 -3.07 -2.98 9.75
N ARG A 95 -3.68 -1.79 9.83
CA ARG A 95 -4.41 -1.21 8.69
C ARG A 95 -3.48 -0.96 7.51
N ARG A 96 -2.28 -0.41 7.76
CA ARG A 96 -1.26 -0.18 6.72
C ARG A 96 -0.82 -1.49 6.07
N TYR A 97 -0.58 -2.53 6.88
CA TYR A 97 -0.17 -3.85 6.39
C TYR A 97 -1.25 -4.51 5.54
N GLN A 98 -2.52 -4.47 5.97
CA GLN A 98 -3.64 -4.99 5.16
C GLN A 98 -3.74 -4.25 3.81
N ASN A 99 -3.63 -2.92 3.82
CA ASN A 99 -3.64 -2.10 2.61
C ASN A 99 -2.45 -2.42 1.71
N PHE A 100 -1.26 -2.61 2.28
CA PHE A 100 -0.07 -3.04 1.56
C PHE A 100 -0.30 -4.40 0.89
N ASN A 101 -0.82 -5.38 1.63
CA ASN A 101 -1.10 -6.71 1.10
C ASN A 101 -2.12 -6.68 -0.04
N ARG A 102 -3.13 -5.79 0.02
CA ARG A 102 -4.08 -5.61 -1.10
C ARG A 102 -3.40 -5.14 -2.38
N LYS A 103 -2.38 -4.28 -2.27
CA LYS A 103 -1.66 -3.73 -3.42
C LYS A 103 -0.75 -4.76 -4.09
N ILE A 104 -0.07 -5.60 -3.30
CA ILE A 104 0.83 -6.63 -3.84
C ILE A 104 0.10 -7.90 -4.28
N GLY A 105 -1.14 -8.10 -3.82
CA GLY A 105 -2.00 -9.21 -4.20
C GLY A 105 -1.81 -10.49 -3.37
N PRO A 106 -2.67 -11.50 -3.59
CA PRO A 106 -2.72 -12.73 -2.78
C PRO A 106 -1.46 -13.57 -2.88
N VAL A 107 -0.88 -13.66 -4.08
CA VAL A 107 0.31 -14.46 -4.36
C VAL A 107 1.52 -13.94 -3.57
N ALA A 108 1.80 -12.63 -3.70
CA ALA A 108 2.93 -12.01 -3.01
C ALA A 108 2.74 -11.90 -1.49
N SER A 109 1.52 -11.60 -1.03
CA SER A 109 1.22 -11.50 0.40
C SER A 109 1.26 -12.82 1.16
N ASN A 110 1.35 -13.96 0.47
CA ASN A 110 1.52 -15.26 1.08
C ASN A 110 2.95 -15.82 0.93
N MET A 111 3.82 -15.20 0.12
CA MET A 111 5.24 -15.59 0.01
C MET A 111 6.09 -14.95 1.11
N ARG A 112 7.19 -15.58 1.53
CA ARG A 112 8.16 -14.86 2.37
C ARG A 112 8.85 -13.80 1.51
N PHE A 113 9.29 -12.71 2.13
CA PHE A 113 9.96 -11.65 1.38
C PHE A 113 11.25 -12.15 0.72
N GLU A 114 11.97 -13.05 1.42
CA GLU A 114 13.20 -13.68 0.95
C GLU A 114 12.98 -14.59 -0.26
N ASP A 115 11.77 -15.14 -0.43
CA ASP A 115 11.43 -16.04 -1.53
C ASP A 115 11.05 -15.28 -2.81
N VAL A 116 10.85 -13.96 -2.74
CA VAL A 116 10.55 -13.14 -3.91
C VAL A 116 11.83 -12.90 -4.70
N GLN A 117 11.91 -13.51 -5.89
CA GLN A 117 13.07 -13.42 -6.78
C GLN A 117 13.55 -11.98 -6.99
N ASP A 118 14.85 -11.76 -6.76
CA ASP A 118 15.52 -10.49 -7.00
C ASP A 118 15.43 -10.10 -8.49
N GLY A 119 15.38 -8.80 -8.78
CA GLY A 119 15.27 -8.27 -10.14
C GLY A 119 13.87 -8.35 -10.77
N THR A 120 12.92 -9.08 -10.17
CA THR A 120 11.54 -9.14 -10.68
C THR A 120 10.77 -7.82 -10.48
N LEU A 121 9.80 -7.55 -11.37
CA LEU A 121 8.88 -6.41 -11.21
C LEU A 121 8.11 -6.46 -9.88
N LEU A 122 7.80 -7.67 -9.40
CA LEU A 122 7.13 -7.86 -8.12
C LEU A 122 8.01 -7.40 -6.96
N ARG A 123 9.29 -7.80 -6.94
CA ARG A 123 10.25 -7.38 -5.91
C ARG A 123 10.41 -5.86 -5.89
N GLN A 124 10.61 -5.25 -7.06
CA GLN A 124 10.73 -3.80 -7.20
C GLN A 124 9.47 -3.07 -6.70
N MET A 125 8.28 -3.61 -6.97
CA MET A 125 7.02 -3.06 -6.47
C MET A 125 6.93 -3.13 -4.95
N ILE A 126 7.28 -4.27 -4.35
CA ILE A 126 7.28 -4.45 -2.89
C ILE A 126 8.27 -3.47 -2.26
N GLU A 127 9.50 -3.37 -2.76
CA GLU A 127 10.52 -2.45 -2.24
C GLU A 127 10.08 -0.97 -2.35
N LYS A 128 9.46 -0.59 -3.47
CA LYS A 128 8.90 0.75 -3.65
C LYS A 128 7.79 1.05 -2.64
N LEU A 129 6.88 0.09 -2.40
CA LEU A 129 5.82 0.24 -1.41
C LEU A 129 6.40 0.27 0.02
N MET A 130 7.44 -0.51 0.31
CA MET A 130 8.12 -0.47 1.60
C MET A 130 8.70 0.91 1.86
N LYS A 131 9.42 1.47 0.87
CA LYS A 131 10.02 2.80 0.97
C LYS A 131 8.98 3.91 1.17
N ASN A 132 7.85 3.83 0.46
CA ASN A 132 6.89 4.92 0.40
C ASN A 132 5.77 4.82 1.45
N GLU A 133 5.32 3.61 1.79
CA GLU A 133 4.07 3.40 2.53
C GLU A 133 4.22 2.66 3.84
N LEU A 134 5.08 1.64 3.94
CA LEU A 134 5.25 0.83 5.15
C LEU A 134 6.66 0.21 5.20
N PRO A 135 7.68 0.95 5.68
CA PRO A 135 9.04 0.45 5.78
C PRO A 135 9.17 -0.81 6.66
N GLU A 136 8.29 -0.94 7.65
CA GLU A 136 8.27 -2.05 8.60
C GLU A 136 7.61 -3.32 8.04
N TRP A 137 7.13 -3.32 6.79
CA TRP A 137 6.34 -4.41 6.22
C TRP A 137 7.06 -5.76 6.30
N ALA A 138 8.32 -5.85 5.84
CA ALA A 138 9.05 -7.12 5.82
C ALA A 138 9.20 -7.73 7.21
N ARG A 139 9.49 -6.92 8.23
CA ARG A 139 9.59 -7.37 9.64
C ARG A 139 8.23 -7.84 10.17
N LEU A 140 7.16 -7.07 9.92
CA LEU A 140 5.81 -7.47 10.30
C LEU A 140 5.36 -8.75 9.58
N HIS A 141 5.78 -8.91 8.33
CA HIS A 141 5.40 -10.01 7.47
C HIS A 141 5.82 -11.36 8.04
N VAL A 142 6.99 -11.43 8.70
CA VAL A 142 7.47 -12.63 9.41
C VAL A 142 6.40 -13.19 10.36
N TYR A 143 5.68 -12.30 11.06
CA TYR A 143 4.70 -12.69 12.07
C TYR A 143 3.26 -12.72 11.57
N TRP A 144 2.91 -11.81 10.66
CA TRP A 144 1.53 -11.55 10.27
C TRP A 144 1.08 -12.30 9.01
N ARG A 145 2.03 -12.79 8.19
CA ARG A 145 1.72 -13.50 6.93
C ARG A 145 0.80 -14.70 7.13
N THR A 146 1.04 -15.49 8.18
CA THR A 146 0.31 -16.74 8.47
C THR A 146 -0.92 -16.54 9.35
N MET A 147 -1.28 -15.30 9.67
CA MET A 147 -2.43 -14.99 10.51
C MET A 147 -3.55 -14.36 9.69
N GLY A 148 -4.67 -15.07 9.49
CA GLY A 148 -5.81 -14.59 8.69
C GLY A 148 -6.42 -13.27 9.16
N TYR A 149 -6.27 -12.92 10.44
CA TYR A 149 -6.71 -11.62 10.95
C TYR A 149 -5.89 -10.44 10.41
N PHE A 150 -4.59 -10.65 10.14
CA PHE A 150 -3.69 -9.60 9.65
C PHE A 150 -3.51 -9.67 8.15
N ASN A 151 -3.36 -10.88 7.60
CA ASN A 151 -3.26 -11.12 6.18
C ASN A 151 -4.58 -11.67 5.63
N GLN A 152 -5.35 -10.82 4.95
CA GLN A 152 -6.65 -11.19 4.38
C GLN A 152 -6.58 -12.30 3.31
N PHE A 153 -5.39 -12.62 2.80
CA PHE A 153 -5.17 -13.67 1.80
C PHE A 153 -4.61 -14.96 2.40
N CYS A 154 -4.37 -15.00 3.72
CA CYS A 154 -3.87 -16.19 4.40
C CYS A 154 -4.84 -17.37 4.19
N GLY A 155 -4.30 -18.54 3.81
CA GLY A 155 -5.09 -19.73 3.51
C GLY A 155 -5.81 -19.70 2.15
N THR A 156 -5.67 -18.61 1.38
CA THR A 156 -6.11 -18.60 -0.02
C THR A 156 -5.02 -19.27 -0.84
N THR A 157 -5.22 -20.54 -1.18
CA THR A 157 -4.37 -21.22 -2.17
C THR A 157 -4.45 -20.40 -3.46
N PRO A 158 -3.32 -19.93 -4.02
CA PRO A 158 -3.36 -19.26 -5.30
C PRO A 158 -3.95 -20.26 -6.30
N MET A 159 -5.15 -20.00 -6.81
CA MET A 159 -5.66 -20.82 -7.90
C MET A 159 -4.62 -20.76 -9.01
N PRO A 160 -4.14 -21.90 -9.50
CA PRO A 160 -3.23 -21.88 -10.63
C PRO A 160 -3.92 -21.10 -11.75
N ALA A 161 -3.18 -20.21 -12.41
CA ALA A 161 -3.68 -19.40 -13.52
C ALA A 161 -4.10 -20.24 -14.75
N SER A 162 -4.23 -21.56 -14.59
CA SER A 162 -4.82 -22.50 -15.52
C SER A 162 -6.34 -22.54 -15.36
N SER A 163 -7.00 -21.52 -15.87
CA SER A 163 -8.30 -21.68 -16.50
C SER A 163 -8.40 -20.57 -17.51
N THR A 164 -7.88 -20.88 -18.70
CA THR A 164 -8.40 -20.38 -19.96
C THR A 164 -9.91 -20.32 -19.80
N VAL A 165 -10.44 -19.11 -19.56
CA VAL A 165 -11.87 -18.88 -19.60
C VAL A 165 -12.21 -19.14 -21.06
N HIS A 166 -12.61 -20.36 -21.39
CA HIS A 166 -13.46 -20.56 -22.55
C HIS A 166 -14.65 -19.66 -22.30
N VAL A 167 -14.64 -18.51 -22.96
CA VAL A 167 -15.79 -17.64 -23.11
C VAL A 167 -16.83 -18.48 -23.84
N ARG A 168 -17.58 -19.28 -23.09
CA ARG A 168 -18.84 -19.83 -23.57
C ARG A 168 -19.74 -18.61 -23.71
N ALA A 169 -19.92 -18.19 -24.97
CA ALA A 169 -20.94 -17.22 -25.34
C ALA A 169 -22.24 -17.62 -24.64
N ARG A 170 -22.65 -16.84 -23.65
CA ARG A 170 -23.94 -17.02 -23.00
C ARG A 170 -24.98 -16.48 -23.96
N VAL A 171 -25.67 -17.41 -24.63
CA VAL A 171 -26.95 -17.13 -25.29
C VAL A 171 -27.90 -16.53 -24.24
N PRO A 172 -28.55 -15.39 -24.49
CA PRO A 172 -29.57 -14.86 -23.59
C PRO A 172 -30.79 -15.77 -23.65
N LEU A 173 -31.16 -16.41 -22.53
CA LEU A 173 -32.46 -17.04 -22.36
C LEU A 173 -33.31 -16.26 -21.35
N PRO A 174 -34.64 -16.25 -21.56
CA PRO A 174 -35.50 -15.19 -21.08
C PRO A 174 -35.86 -15.29 -19.60
N THR A 175 -36.10 -14.10 -19.07
CA THR A 175 -36.77 -13.69 -17.85
C THR A 175 -37.83 -14.67 -17.34
N ARG A 176 -37.69 -15.16 -16.10
CA ARG A 176 -38.80 -15.74 -15.35
C ARG A 176 -39.09 -14.89 -14.11
N MET A 177 -40.23 -14.21 -14.17
CA MET A 177 -40.83 -13.45 -13.08
C MET A 177 -41.31 -14.35 -11.92
N ASN A 178 -41.44 -13.68 -10.78
CA ASN A 178 -42.33 -13.94 -9.64
C ASN A 178 -41.96 -15.06 -8.67
N LYS A 179 -41.74 -14.69 -7.40
CA LYS A 179 -42.85 -14.57 -6.43
C LYS A 179 -42.41 -13.89 -5.14
N SER A 180 -43.13 -12.82 -4.84
CA SER A 180 -43.32 -12.23 -3.52
C SER A 180 -43.58 -13.31 -2.46
N ARG A 181 -42.87 -13.24 -1.33
CA ARG A 181 -43.33 -13.84 -0.07
C ARG A 181 -43.25 -12.79 1.03
N MET A 182 -44.41 -12.20 1.28
CA MET A 182 -44.73 -11.41 2.45
C MET A 182 -44.68 -12.24 3.74
N GLN A 183 -44.31 -11.52 4.81
CA GLN A 183 -44.71 -11.66 6.21
C GLN A 183 -44.25 -12.90 7.01
N THR A 184 -43.63 -12.65 8.17
CA THR A 184 -44.38 -12.55 9.43
C THR A 184 -43.61 -11.74 10.46
N ALA A 185 -44.27 -10.71 10.98
CA ALA A 185 -43.90 -9.99 12.19
C ALA A 185 -44.09 -10.89 13.42
N ARG A 186 -43.21 -10.75 14.40
CA ARG A 186 -43.44 -11.17 15.80
C ARG A 186 -43.03 -10.03 16.73
N PRO A 187 -43.98 -9.30 17.33
CA PRO A 187 -43.76 -8.53 18.54
C PRO A 187 -44.34 -9.30 19.73
N THR A 188 -43.64 -9.33 20.87
CA THR A 188 -44.27 -9.70 22.16
C THR A 188 -43.77 -8.79 23.29
N ASN A 189 -44.75 -8.06 23.83
CA ASN A 189 -45.01 -7.53 25.18
C ASN A 189 -43.83 -6.99 26.03
N ARG A 190 -43.79 -5.72 26.47
CA ARG A 190 -44.76 -4.81 27.12
C ARG A 190 -45.04 -5.13 28.60
N ARG A 191 -44.55 -4.23 29.49
CA ARG A 191 -45.14 -3.61 30.72
C ARG A 191 -43.97 -3.09 31.61
N HIS A 192 -43.96 -1.93 32.27
CA HIS A 192 -44.97 -0.90 32.59
C HIS A 192 -44.29 0.42 33.06
N THR A 193 -44.93 1.56 32.75
CA THR A 193 -45.13 2.85 33.49
C THR A 193 -43.92 3.63 34.07
N THR A 194 -43.80 4.97 34.00
CA THR A 194 -44.78 6.05 34.28
C THR A 194 -44.46 7.39 33.58
N LYS A 195 -45.53 8.03 33.07
CA LYS A 195 -45.90 9.45 32.94
C LYS A 195 -44.88 10.57 33.26
N VAL A 196 -44.76 11.57 32.38
CA VAL A 196 -45.11 13.01 32.61
C VAL A 196 -45.43 13.67 31.25
N ASP A 197 -46.46 14.51 31.27
CA ASP A 197 -47.17 15.23 30.21
C ASP A 197 -46.37 16.31 29.45
N GLY A 198 -46.86 16.72 28.26
CA GLY A 198 -46.42 17.99 27.65
C GLY A 198 -46.67 18.24 26.15
N THR A 199 -47.86 17.94 25.63
CA THR A 199 -48.65 18.77 24.67
C THR A 199 -48.03 19.26 23.33
N SER A 200 -48.50 18.61 22.23
CA SER A 200 -49.04 19.14 20.94
C SER A 200 -48.17 20.06 20.04
N ARG A 201 -48.23 20.08 18.69
CA ARG A 201 -49.33 19.82 17.74
C ARG A 201 -48.78 19.76 16.29
N THR A 202 -49.19 18.73 15.53
CA THR A 202 -49.72 18.69 14.13
C THR A 202 -49.14 19.67 13.07
N THR A 203 -48.67 19.24 11.86
CA THR A 203 -49.53 19.00 10.66
C THR A 203 -48.85 18.24 9.50
N ARG A 204 -49.61 17.28 8.91
CA ARG A 204 -49.88 16.94 7.47
C ARG A 204 -48.77 17.17 6.42
N SER A 205 -48.29 16.16 5.68
CA SER A 205 -48.93 15.38 4.58
C SER A 205 -48.98 16.07 3.20
N SER A 206 -48.13 15.63 2.26
CA SER A 206 -48.42 15.40 0.83
C SER A 206 -47.21 14.68 0.19
N ARG A 207 -47.36 13.43 -0.28
CA ARG A 207 -47.77 12.98 -1.63
C ARG A 207 -46.77 13.28 -2.76
N THR A 208 -46.05 12.22 -3.15
CA THR A 208 -45.82 11.71 -4.52
C THR A 208 -45.76 12.71 -5.69
N ASN A 209 -44.65 12.68 -6.45
CA ASN A 209 -44.62 12.12 -7.81
C ASN A 209 -43.18 12.10 -8.34
N SER A 210 -42.77 10.92 -8.83
CA SER A 210 -41.55 10.73 -9.61
C SER A 210 -41.87 10.96 -11.08
N THR A 211 -41.08 11.78 -11.77
CA THR A 211 -41.13 11.95 -13.22
C THR A 211 -39.76 11.58 -13.80
N PRO A 212 -39.72 10.93 -14.98
CA PRO A 212 -38.54 10.23 -15.47
C PRO A 212 -37.50 11.17 -16.08
N GLU A 213 -36.25 10.71 -15.99
CA GLU A 213 -35.05 11.25 -16.64
C GLU A 213 -35.18 11.21 -18.17
N TYR A 214 -34.75 12.29 -18.83
CA TYR A 214 -34.34 12.28 -20.23
C TYR A 214 -32.88 12.73 -20.28
N ILE A 215 -32.00 11.84 -20.74
CA ILE A 215 -30.63 12.19 -21.13
C ILE A 215 -30.70 12.66 -22.57
N VAL A 216 -30.66 13.98 -22.77
CA VAL A 216 -30.40 14.57 -24.10
C VAL A 216 -28.89 14.58 -24.27
N ILE A 217 -28.37 13.75 -25.18
CA ILE A 217 -26.99 13.82 -25.65
C ILE A 217 -27.01 14.80 -26.82
N GLU A 218 -26.69 16.07 -26.53
CA GLU A 218 -26.36 17.05 -27.57
C GLU A 218 -24.85 17.03 -27.81
N ASP A 219 -24.47 16.53 -28.98
CA ASP A 219 -23.10 16.60 -29.50
C ASP A 219 -22.72 18.07 -29.70
N THR A 220 -21.88 18.58 -28.78
CA THR A 220 -21.34 19.94 -28.89
C THR A 220 -19.89 19.86 -29.40
N PRO A 221 -19.57 20.44 -30.57
CA PRO A 221 -18.22 20.49 -31.11
C PRO A 221 -17.31 21.47 -30.31
N PRO A 222 -15.98 21.34 -30.41
CA PRO A 222 -15.06 22.12 -29.58
C PRO A 222 -14.98 23.57 -30.08
N PRO A 223 -15.06 24.58 -29.20
CA PRO A 223 -14.74 25.94 -29.61
C PRO A 223 -13.23 26.16 -29.57
N GLU A 224 -12.70 26.42 -30.76
CA GLU A 224 -11.49 27.19 -30.98
C GLU A 224 -11.61 28.57 -30.31
N GLY A 225 -10.52 29.00 -29.68
CA GLY A 225 -10.06 30.38 -29.81
C GLY A 225 -10.77 31.48 -29.01
N PHE A 226 -9.89 32.25 -28.37
CA PHE A 226 -9.98 33.69 -28.11
C PHE A 226 -10.39 34.20 -26.72
N ALA A 227 -9.56 35.18 -26.35
CA ALA A 227 -9.85 36.42 -25.66
C ALA A 227 -10.08 36.35 -24.15
N VAL A 228 -8.96 36.65 -23.47
CA VAL A 228 -8.84 37.62 -22.38
C VAL A 228 -9.99 38.63 -22.38
N ASP A 229 -10.76 38.69 -21.29
CA ASP A 229 -11.20 39.97 -20.73
C ASP A 229 -11.58 39.87 -19.25
N GLN A 230 -11.47 41.05 -18.64
CA GLN A 230 -11.37 41.38 -17.23
C GLN A 230 -12.63 41.05 -16.42
N ILE A 231 -12.44 40.65 -15.17
CA ILE A 231 -13.44 40.84 -14.11
C ILE A 231 -12.73 41.39 -12.87
N ASP A 232 -13.07 42.65 -12.56
CA ASP A 232 -12.86 43.30 -11.27
C ASP A 232 -13.72 42.64 -10.20
N VAL A 233 -13.08 42.21 -9.10
CA VAL A 233 -13.76 42.02 -7.81
C VAL A 233 -12.89 42.64 -6.72
N GLU A 234 -13.38 43.77 -6.23
CA GLU A 234 -12.87 44.53 -5.09
C GLU A 234 -13.30 43.86 -3.77
N LEU A 235 -12.35 43.80 -2.82
CA LEU A 235 -12.51 43.93 -1.36
C LEU A 235 -13.51 42.99 -0.63
N VAL A 236 -13.10 42.04 0.23
CA VAL A 236 -12.53 42.17 1.60
C VAL A 236 -12.29 40.70 2.04
N GLU A 237 -11.13 40.18 2.49
CA GLU A 237 -10.56 40.37 3.83
C GLU A 237 -9.20 39.61 3.97
N LYS A 238 -8.15 40.36 4.34
CA LYS A 238 -7.01 40.03 5.22
C LYS A 238 -6.18 38.72 5.05
N SER A 239 -4.90 38.98 4.72
CA SER A 239 -3.63 38.39 5.18
C SER A 239 -2.92 37.25 4.40
N LYS A 240 -1.81 37.65 3.77
CA LYS A 240 -0.73 36.96 3.01
C LYS A 240 -0.06 35.74 3.72
N PRO A 241 0.76 34.91 2.99
CA PRO A 241 1.24 35.08 1.61
C PRO A 241 1.05 33.88 0.66
N MET A 242 0.50 34.19 -0.52
CA MET A 242 0.38 33.36 -1.71
C MET A 242 1.67 33.38 -2.59
N ILE A 243 2.85 33.46 -1.96
CA ILE A 243 4.16 33.53 -2.68
C ILE A 243 4.87 32.17 -2.69
N THR A 244 4.47 31.21 -1.86
CA THR A 244 5.10 29.88 -1.79
C THR A 244 4.69 28.96 -2.94
N THR A 245 3.49 29.13 -3.50
CA THR A 245 2.98 28.22 -4.54
C THR A 245 3.73 28.33 -5.87
N ALA A 246 4.08 29.55 -6.31
CA ALA A 246 4.81 29.76 -7.57
C ALA A 246 6.25 29.22 -7.51
N ARG A 247 6.94 29.43 -6.37
CA ARG A 247 8.30 28.90 -6.15
C ARG A 247 8.32 27.37 -6.08
N ASN A 248 7.31 26.77 -5.45
CA ASN A 248 7.16 25.32 -5.41
C ASN A 248 6.88 24.72 -6.80
N ASN A 249 6.08 25.41 -7.62
CA ASN A 249 5.79 24.98 -8.99
C ASN A 249 7.04 25.04 -9.91
N TYR A 250 7.88 26.07 -9.76
CA TYR A 250 9.13 26.15 -10.51
C TYR A 250 10.11 25.04 -10.12
N SER A 251 10.28 24.79 -8.82
CA SER A 251 11.12 23.69 -8.32
C SER A 251 10.63 22.32 -8.81
N LEU A 252 9.31 22.10 -8.85
CA LEU A 252 8.72 20.86 -9.35
C LEU A 252 8.94 20.69 -10.86
N LYS A 253 8.87 21.77 -11.66
CA LYS A 253 9.21 21.75 -13.09
C LYS A 253 10.69 21.39 -13.31
N GLN A 254 11.61 22.00 -12.54
CA GLN A 254 13.03 21.68 -12.63
C GLN A 254 13.31 20.20 -12.29
N LEU A 255 12.67 19.68 -11.24
CA LEU A 255 12.84 18.29 -10.83
C LEU A 255 12.29 17.30 -11.87
N LYS A 256 11.17 17.63 -12.53
CA LYS A 256 10.64 16.86 -13.67
C LYS A 256 11.62 16.83 -14.85
N LEU A 257 12.21 17.97 -15.20
CA LEU A 257 13.21 18.05 -16.28
C LEU A 257 14.47 17.23 -15.94
N GLN A 258 14.96 17.29 -14.71
CA GLN A 258 16.09 16.46 -14.28
C GLN A 258 15.80 14.96 -14.38
N ILE A 259 14.59 14.53 -14.02
CA ILE A 259 14.16 13.13 -14.16
C ILE A 259 14.12 12.72 -15.64
N GLN A 260 13.61 13.59 -16.53
CA GLN A 260 13.58 13.31 -17.97
C GLN A 260 15.00 13.22 -18.56
N LEU A 261 15.91 14.12 -18.18
CA LEU A 261 17.29 14.08 -18.63
C LEU A 261 17.99 12.79 -18.19
N LYS A 262 17.87 12.41 -16.90
CA LYS A 262 18.43 11.14 -16.42
C LYS A 262 17.84 9.92 -17.14
N LYS A 263 16.55 9.94 -17.46
CA LYS A 263 15.91 8.87 -18.22
C LYS A 263 16.53 8.75 -19.63
N LEU A 264 16.67 9.86 -20.35
CA LEU A 264 17.29 9.89 -21.68
C LEU A 264 18.76 9.47 -21.65
N GLU A 265 19.49 9.88 -20.62
CA GLU A 265 20.88 9.47 -20.39
C GLU A 265 21.00 7.95 -20.20
N THR A 266 20.14 7.35 -19.36
CA THR A 266 20.10 5.89 -19.18
C THR A 266 19.70 5.14 -20.45
N GLU A 267 18.75 5.66 -21.22
CA GLU A 267 18.34 5.06 -22.49
C GLU A 267 19.47 5.13 -23.55
N SER A 268 20.18 6.26 -23.61
CA SER A 268 21.35 6.42 -24.47
C SER A 268 22.48 5.47 -24.08
N GLN A 269 22.71 5.26 -22.78
CA GLN A 269 23.72 4.31 -22.30
C GLN A 269 23.37 2.88 -22.70
N VAL A 270 22.12 2.44 -22.46
CA VAL A 270 21.65 1.11 -22.87
C VAL A 270 21.79 0.88 -24.37
N LYS A 271 21.51 1.89 -25.19
CA LYS A 271 21.70 1.82 -26.66
C LYS A 271 23.18 1.69 -27.05
N ARG A 272 24.09 2.38 -26.35
CA ARG A 272 25.54 2.27 -26.57
C ARG A 272 26.05 0.87 -26.19
N ASP A 273 25.66 0.38 -25.03
CA ASP A 273 26.06 -0.95 -24.54
C ASP A 273 25.53 -2.05 -25.48
N ALA A 274 24.28 -1.92 -25.96
CA ALA A 274 23.71 -2.86 -26.92
C ALA A 274 24.46 -2.87 -28.26
N ALA A 275 24.85 -1.69 -28.77
CA ALA A 275 25.64 -1.59 -29.99
C ALA A 275 27.05 -2.19 -29.83
N GLU A 276 27.66 -2.03 -28.65
CA GLU A 276 28.95 -2.63 -28.33
C GLU A 276 28.87 -4.16 -28.30
N ILE A 277 27.82 -4.72 -27.68
CA ILE A 277 27.58 -6.17 -27.67
C ILE A 277 27.39 -6.71 -29.09
N GLN A 278 26.61 -6.03 -29.94
CA GLN A 278 26.44 -6.43 -31.34
C GLN A 278 27.76 -6.41 -32.12
N LYS A 279 28.58 -5.37 -31.90
CA LYS A 279 29.92 -5.29 -32.51
C LYS A 279 30.80 -6.47 -32.11
N LEU A 280 30.82 -6.82 -30.82
CA LEU A 280 31.57 -7.96 -30.30
C LEU A 280 31.06 -9.31 -30.85
N GLN A 281 29.74 -9.46 -31.04
CA GLN A 281 29.16 -10.64 -31.67
C GLN A 281 29.61 -10.80 -33.12
N ILE A 282 29.53 -9.73 -33.92
CA ILE A 282 29.98 -9.73 -35.31
C ILE A 282 31.48 -10.05 -35.40
N GLU A 283 32.30 -9.49 -34.50
CA GLU A 283 33.74 -9.78 -34.46
C GLU A 283 34.01 -11.24 -34.10
N ALA A 284 33.28 -11.80 -33.11
CA ALA A 284 33.41 -13.20 -32.72
C ALA A 284 32.99 -14.16 -33.85
N GLU A 285 31.91 -13.85 -34.58
CA GLU A 285 31.46 -14.62 -35.75
C GLU A 285 32.48 -14.57 -36.89
N SER A 286 33.05 -13.39 -37.18
CA SER A 286 34.12 -13.25 -38.18
C SER A 286 35.35 -14.10 -37.80
N ARG A 287 35.73 -14.12 -36.52
CA ARG A 287 36.82 -14.98 -36.03
C ARG A 287 36.50 -16.47 -36.19
N ARG A 288 35.27 -16.88 -35.89
CA ARG A 288 34.83 -18.28 -36.09
C ARG A 288 34.89 -18.69 -37.56
N GLN A 289 34.38 -17.86 -38.47
CA GLN A 289 34.43 -18.13 -39.92
C GLN A 289 35.87 -18.28 -40.42
N LYS A 290 36.80 -17.42 -39.96
CA LYS A 290 38.23 -17.55 -40.31
C LYS A 290 38.84 -18.87 -39.81
N LEU A 291 38.53 -19.28 -38.58
CA LEU A 291 39.00 -20.55 -38.02
C LEU A 291 38.42 -21.75 -38.77
N ASP A 292 37.14 -21.70 -39.16
CA ASP A 292 36.50 -22.79 -39.90
C ASP A 292 37.05 -22.90 -41.33
N MET A 293 37.32 -21.78 -42.01
CA MET A 293 38.04 -21.81 -43.30
C MET A 293 39.44 -22.40 -43.16
N ALA A 294 40.19 -22.01 -42.13
CA ALA A 294 41.53 -22.56 -41.89
C ALA A 294 41.46 -24.09 -41.65
N ARG A 295 40.48 -24.56 -40.89
CA ARG A 295 40.24 -26.01 -40.67
C ARG A 295 39.90 -26.74 -41.97
N GLN A 296 39.05 -26.16 -42.81
CA GLN A 296 38.70 -26.75 -44.12
C GLN A 296 39.92 -26.86 -45.04
N LEU A 297 40.77 -25.82 -45.07
CA LEU A 297 42.01 -25.85 -45.85
C LEU A 297 42.96 -26.94 -45.35
N ILE A 298 43.18 -27.03 -44.03
CA ILE A 298 44.02 -28.09 -43.43
C ILE A 298 43.48 -29.48 -43.81
N ALA A 299 42.17 -29.70 -43.68
CA ALA A 299 41.55 -30.98 -44.03
C ALA A 299 41.69 -31.33 -45.52
N ALA A 300 41.60 -30.34 -46.41
CA ALA A 300 41.80 -30.55 -47.84
C ALA A 300 43.24 -30.95 -48.17
N PHE A 301 44.23 -30.29 -47.55
CA PHE A 301 45.64 -30.62 -47.73
C PHE A 301 45.99 -32.01 -47.19
N THR A 302 45.46 -32.40 -46.03
CA THR A 302 45.70 -33.75 -45.47
C THR A 302 45.04 -34.85 -46.29
N ALA A 303 43.87 -34.60 -46.89
CA ALA A 303 43.20 -35.56 -47.77
C ALA A 303 43.97 -35.81 -49.08
N GLN A 304 44.57 -34.77 -49.69
CA GLN A 304 45.40 -34.94 -50.88
C GLN A 304 46.68 -35.74 -50.62
N ALA A 305 47.31 -35.53 -49.47
CA ALA A 305 48.51 -36.29 -49.09
C ALA A 305 48.22 -37.79 -48.91
N GLY A 306 47.03 -38.15 -48.41
CA GLY A 306 46.61 -39.55 -48.20
C GLY A 306 46.29 -40.33 -49.48
N ASN A 307 45.92 -39.67 -50.58
CA ASN A 307 45.60 -40.32 -51.86
C ASN A 307 46.82 -40.51 -52.78
N SER A 308 48.01 -40.07 -52.35
CA SER A 308 49.25 -40.13 -53.13
C SER A 308 50.17 -41.29 -52.71
N SER A 309 49.68 -42.20 -51.87
CA SER A 309 50.35 -43.42 -51.39
C SER A 309 49.64 -44.65 -51.92
#